data_AF-A0A417XVX5-F1
#
_entry.id   AF-A0A417XVX5-F1
#
_cell.length_a   1.000
_cell.length_b   1.000
_cell.length_c   1.000
_cell.angle_alpha   90.00
_cell.angle_beta   90.00
_cell.angle_gamma   90.00
#
_symmetry.space_group_name_H-M   'P 1'
#
loop_
_entity.id
_entity.type
_entity.pdbx_description
1 polymer ?
#
loop_
_entity_poly.entity_id
_entity_poly.type
_entity_poly.pdbx_seq_one_letter_code
_entity_poly.pdbx_strand_id
1 'polypeptide(L)'
;MLPCQVRVTVSAHPLFGCLLAAHHFRRVDGVVYLVVDLPDGSPGTIRADATDVLGTSAAEFAGVVLDGEGLRALHAMVTRLRPARRSGRAGARDNK
;
A
#
# COMPACT_ATOMS: atom_id res chain seq x y z
N MET A 1 8.92 -1.42 2.80
CA MET A 1 10.30 -1.20 2.29
C MET A 1 10.31 -1.65 0.85
N LEU A 2 10.83 -0.80 -0.04
CA LEU A 2 11.02 -1.06 -1.47
C LEU A 2 12.53 -1.00 -1.73
N PRO A 3 13.08 -1.79 -2.67
CA PRO A 3 12.36 -2.63 -3.66
C PRO A 3 11.83 -3.95 -3.07
N CYS A 4 10.73 -4.47 -3.61
CA CYS A 4 10.18 -5.79 -3.27
C CYS A 4 9.92 -6.62 -4.53
N GLN A 5 10.08 -7.95 -4.43
CA GLN A 5 9.73 -8.85 -5.52
C GLN A 5 8.23 -9.17 -5.49
N VAL A 6 7.59 -9.08 -6.64
CA VAL A 6 6.15 -9.37 -6.83
C VAL A 6 5.98 -10.35 -7.97
N ARG A 7 5.05 -11.31 -7.82
CA ARG A 7 4.67 -12.22 -8.89
C ARG A 7 3.36 -11.76 -9.52
N VAL A 8 3.29 -11.79 -10.85
CA VAL A 8 2.05 -11.55 -11.58
C VAL A 8 1.16 -12.78 -11.48
N THR A 9 -0.05 -12.62 -10.94
CA THR A 9 -0.99 -13.71 -10.62
C THR A 9 -2.21 -13.76 -11.53
N VAL A 10 -2.41 -12.78 -12.40
CA VAL A 10 -3.53 -12.76 -13.37
C VAL A 10 -3.17 -13.57 -14.61
N SER A 11 -3.92 -14.64 -14.85
CA SER A 11 -3.70 -15.58 -15.98
C SER A 11 -3.88 -14.94 -17.36
N ALA A 12 -4.68 -13.87 -17.46
CA ALA A 12 -4.86 -13.11 -18.70
C ALA A 12 -3.68 -12.16 -19.02
N HIS A 13 -2.70 -12.02 -18.11
CA HIS A 13 -1.57 -11.12 -18.30
C HIS A 13 -0.42 -11.81 -19.06
N PRO A 14 0.22 -11.17 -20.05
CA PRO A 14 1.37 -11.74 -20.78
C PRO A 14 2.58 -12.12 -19.93
N LEU A 15 2.63 -11.63 -18.68
CA LEU A 15 3.73 -11.83 -17.73
C LEU A 15 3.31 -12.74 -16.57
N PHE A 16 2.22 -13.50 -16.73
CA PHE A 16 1.72 -14.40 -15.69
C PHE A 16 2.82 -15.35 -15.18
N GLY A 17 2.97 -15.43 -13.86
CA GLY A 17 3.98 -16.26 -13.19
C GLY A 17 5.38 -15.64 -13.11
N CYS A 18 5.65 -14.54 -13.81
CA CYS A 18 6.93 -13.83 -13.74
C CYS A 18 7.08 -13.08 -12.41
N LEU A 19 8.28 -13.15 -11.85
CA LEU A 19 8.73 -12.35 -10.71
C LEU A 19 9.34 -11.04 -11.22
N LEU A 20 8.82 -9.92 -10.75
CA LEU A 20 9.24 -8.59 -11.14
C LEU A 20 9.65 -7.80 -9.90
N ALA A 21 10.65 -6.93 -10.03
CA ALA A 21 11.06 -6.04 -8.95
C ALA A 21 10.19 -4.79 -8.95
N ALA A 22 9.39 -4.59 -7.91
CA ALA A 22 8.60 -3.39 -7.70
C ALA A 22 9.41 -2.34 -6.93
N HIS A 23 9.40 -1.11 -7.46
CA HIS A 23 10.17 0.01 -6.91
C HIS A 23 9.33 1.05 -6.22
N HIS A 24 8.10 1.26 -6.67
CA HIS A 24 7.17 2.18 -6.04
C HIS A 24 5.70 1.86 -6.35
N PHE A 25 4.83 2.35 -5.47
CA PHE A 25 3.39 2.30 -5.65
C PHE A 25 2.88 3.63 -6.18
N ARG A 26 1.96 3.58 -7.12
CA ARG A 26 1.25 4.74 -7.66
C ARG A 26 -0.25 4.52 -7.52
N ARG A 27 -0.97 5.51 -6.99
CA ARG A 27 -2.44 5.49 -6.90
C ARG A 27 -3.01 6.41 -7.96
N VAL A 28 -3.91 5.89 -8.79
CA VAL A 28 -4.62 6.65 -9.84
C VAL A 28 -6.08 6.25 -9.78
N ASP A 29 -6.97 7.22 -9.58
CA ASP A 29 -8.43 7.01 -9.50
C ASP A 29 -8.87 5.91 -8.53
N GLY A 30 -8.20 5.83 -7.37
CA GLY A 30 -8.48 4.82 -6.35
C GLY A 30 -7.87 3.45 -6.63
N VAL A 31 -7.30 3.23 -7.82
CA VAL A 31 -6.61 1.99 -8.20
C VAL A 31 -5.12 2.09 -7.86
N VAL A 32 -4.57 1.04 -7.25
CA VAL A 32 -3.15 0.94 -6.92
C VAL A 32 -2.41 0.24 -8.06
N TYR A 33 -1.35 0.88 -8.52
CA TYR A 33 -0.42 0.39 -9.52
C TYR A 33 0.98 0.23 -8.90
N LEU A 34 1.70 -0.76 -9.38
CA LEU A 34 3.11 -1.01 -9.12
C LEU A 34 3.90 -0.57 -10.34
N VAL A 35 4.98 0.15 -10.10
CA VAL A 35 6.01 0.34 -11.12
C VAL A 35 7.09 -0.70 -10.89
N VAL A 36 7.30 -1.52 -11.92
CA VAL A 36 8.16 -2.70 -11.90
C VAL A 36 9.19 -2.62 -13.01
N ASP A 37 10.34 -3.26 -12.81
CA ASP A 37 11.25 -3.53 -13.92
C ASP A 37 10.74 -4.73 -14.72
N LEU A 38 10.51 -4.52 -16.00
CA LEU A 38 10.16 -5.56 -16.94
C LEU A 38 11.41 -6.40 -17.30
N PRO A 39 11.24 -7.63 -17.80
CA PRO A 39 12.36 -8.49 -18.19
C PRO A 39 13.21 -7.91 -19.34
N ASP A 40 12.72 -6.90 -20.06
CA ASP A 40 13.45 -6.15 -21.07
C ASP A 40 14.30 -4.99 -20.48
N GLY A 41 14.27 -4.80 -19.16
CA GLY A 41 14.97 -3.72 -18.45
C GLY A 41 14.25 -2.38 -18.49
N SER A 42 13.05 -2.31 -19.08
CA SER A 42 12.25 -1.09 -19.12
C SER A 42 11.30 -0.99 -17.92
N PRO A 43 10.92 0.23 -17.48
CA PRO A 43 9.94 0.40 -16.42
C PRO A 43 8.53 0.13 -16.93
N GLY A 44 7.87 -0.88 -16.36
CA GLY A 44 6.48 -1.25 -16.61
C GLY A 44 5.55 -0.80 -15.48
N THR A 45 4.27 -0.63 -15.79
CA THR A 45 3.24 -0.38 -14.80
C THR A 45 2.25 -1.54 -14.78
N ILE A 46 2.09 -2.20 -13.63
CA ILE A 46 1.17 -3.32 -13.45
C ILE A 46 0.23 -3.00 -12.29
N ARG A 47 -1.04 -3.37 -12.39
CA ARG A 47 -1.98 -3.17 -11.28
C ARG A 47 -1.60 -4.06 -10.10
N ALA A 48 -1.76 -3.56 -8.89
CA ALA A 48 -1.43 -4.30 -7.67
C ALA A 48 -2.33 -5.54 -7.49
N ASP A 49 -3.59 -5.49 -7.92
CA ASP A 49 -4.53 -6.62 -7.92
C ASP A 49 -4.13 -7.75 -8.88
N ALA A 50 -3.33 -7.43 -9.90
CA ALA A 50 -2.78 -8.39 -10.85
C ALA A 50 -1.51 -9.07 -10.36
N THR A 51 -1.07 -8.74 -9.13
CA THR A 51 0.14 -9.27 -8.51
C THR A 51 -0.17 -9.83 -7.12
N ASP A 52 0.72 -10.67 -6.59
CA ASP A 52 0.64 -11.18 -5.23
C ASP A 52 1.03 -10.15 -4.15
N VAL A 53 1.30 -8.89 -4.51
CA VAL A 53 1.74 -7.85 -3.55
C VAL A 53 0.69 -7.56 -2.47
N LEU A 54 -0.59 -7.79 -2.79
CA LEU A 54 -1.71 -7.63 -1.87
C LEU A 54 -1.98 -8.94 -1.08
N GLY A 55 -1.13 -9.95 -1.24
CA GLY A 55 -1.38 -11.34 -0.86
C GLY A 55 -2.13 -12.06 -1.98
N THR A 56 -1.92 -13.38 -2.12
CA THR A 56 -2.75 -14.25 -2.97
C THR A 56 -4.17 -14.27 -2.40
N SER A 57 -4.99 -13.28 -2.76
CA SER A 57 -6.41 -13.29 -2.46
C SER A 57 -7.12 -14.25 -3.41
N ALA A 58 -7.00 -15.54 -3.10
CA ALA A 58 -8.16 -16.43 -3.13
C ALA A 58 -9.06 -16.18 -1.90
N ALA A 59 -8.90 -15.06 -1.21
CA ALA A 59 -9.93 -14.53 -0.36
C ALA A 59 -11.02 -13.99 -1.28
N GLU A 60 -12.11 -14.76 -1.38
CA GLU A 60 -13.44 -14.14 -1.32
C GLU A 60 -13.36 -12.93 -0.38
N PHE A 61 -14.10 -11.85 -0.66
CA PHE A 61 -14.21 -10.72 0.25
C PHE A 61 -14.84 -11.16 1.59
N ALA A 62 -14.09 -11.91 2.40
CA ALA A 62 -14.26 -12.09 3.82
C ALA A 62 -13.78 -10.78 4.43
N GLY A 63 -14.57 -9.72 4.22
CA GLY A 63 -14.43 -8.50 4.98
C GLY A 63 -14.54 -8.90 6.44
N VAL A 64 -13.45 -8.73 7.19
CA VAL A 64 -13.49 -8.87 8.65
C VAL A 64 -14.43 -7.78 9.15
N VAL A 65 -15.64 -8.17 9.54
CA VAL A 65 -16.60 -7.27 10.17
C VAL A 65 -16.11 -7.01 11.59
N LEU A 66 -15.64 -5.80 11.84
CA LEU A 66 -15.34 -5.34 13.19
C LEU A 66 -16.66 -4.90 13.83
N ASP A 67 -16.93 -5.40 15.03
CA ASP A 67 -17.94 -4.78 15.87
C ASP A 67 -17.46 -3.39 16.37
N GLY A 68 -18.34 -2.66 17.05
CA GLY A 68 -18.03 -1.32 17.55
C GLY A 68 -16.90 -1.29 18.57
N GLU A 69 -16.64 -2.39 19.28
CA GLU A 69 -15.53 -2.50 20.22
C GLU A 69 -14.20 -2.75 19.50
N GLY A 70 -14.20 -3.66 18.52
CA GLY A 70 -13.08 -3.93 17.63
C GLY A 70 -12.64 -2.68 16.87
N LEU A 71 -13.58 -1.86 16.41
CA LEU A 71 -13.26 -0.58 15.76
C LEU A 71 -12.61 0.41 16.72
N ARG A 72 -13.10 0.51 17.97
CA ARG A 72 -12.49 1.39 18.99
C ARG A 72 -11.09 0.94 19.39
N ALA A 73 -10.89 -0.37 19.55
CA ALA A 73 -9.58 -0.94 19.86
C ALA A 73 -8.57 -0.65 18.74
N LEU A 74 -8.97 -0.86 17.48
CA LEU A 74 -8.15 -0.53 16.32
C LEU A 74 -7.82 0.97 16.26
N HIS A 75 -8.81 1.84 16.46
CA HIS A 75 -8.61 3.29 16.49
C HIS A 75 -7.61 3.72 17.56
N ALA A 76 -7.67 3.14 18.76
CA ALA A 76 -6.72 3.41 19.84
C ALA A 76 -5.30 2.99 19.46
N MET A 77 -5.13 1.83 18.82
CA MET A 77 -3.82 1.34 18.35
C MET A 77 -3.24 2.26 17.26
N VAL A 78 -4.03 2.61 16.24
CA VAL A 78 -3.58 3.49 15.14
C VAL A 78 -3.20 4.87 15.67
N THR A 79 -3.96 5.42 16.61
CA THR A 79 -3.68 6.73 17.21
C THR A 79 -2.36 6.74 17.97
N ARG A 80 -2.01 5.64 18.64
CA ARG A 80 -0.71 5.47 19.34
C ARG A 80 0.46 5.34 18.38
N LEU A 81 0.26 4.67 17.24
CA LEU A 81 1.29 4.49 16.21
C LEU A 81 1.50 5.74 15.36
N ARG A 82 0.52 6.64 15.33
CA ARG A 82 0.61 7.86 14.54
C ARG A 82 1.62 8.80 15.21
N PRO A 83 2.77 9.11 14.58
CA PRO A 83 3.71 10.06 15.17
C PRO A 83 2.97 11.38 15.37
N ALA A 84 3.01 11.90 16.60
CA ALA A 84 2.39 13.16 16.95
C ALA A 84 2.92 14.22 15.96
N ARG A 85 2.06 14.67 15.04
CA ARG A 85 2.37 15.85 14.23
C ARG A 85 2.63 16.96 15.23
N ARG A 86 3.90 17.37 15.38
CA ARG A 86 4.30 18.53 16.18
C ARG A 86 3.41 19.69 15.77
N SER A 87 2.35 19.93 16.54
CA SER A 87 1.62 21.18 16.49
C SER A 87 2.61 22.23 16.96
N GLY A 88 3.17 23.00 16.01
CA GLY A 88 3.99 24.16 16.29
C GLY A 88 3.19 25.10 17.17
N ARG A 89 3.41 25.02 18.48
CA ARG A 89 2.78 25.88 19.46
C ARG A 89 3.54 27.20 19.41
N ALA A 90 2.86 28.18 18.81
CA ALA A 90 3.00 29.62 18.96
C ALA A 90 4.11 30.05 19.95
N GLY A 91 5.24 30.50 19.39
CA GLY A 91 6.17 31.35 20.10
C GLY A 91 5.53 32.71 20.31
N ALA A 92 5.28 33.03 21.57
CA ALA A 92 4.76 34.29 22.06
C ALA A 92 5.59 35.47 21.53
N ARG A 93 4.90 36.49 21.02
CA ARG A 93 5.49 37.82 20.80
C ARG A 93 5.54 38.53 22.14
N ASP A 94 6.70 38.52 22.77
CA ASP A 94 7.07 39.55 23.74
C ASP A 94 8.16 40.41 23.08
N ASN A 95 7.81 41.64 22.69
CA ASN A 95 8.84 42.65 22.41
C ASN A 95 8.49 43.92 23.20
N LYS A 96 9.49 44.31 24.00
CA LYS A 96 9.55 45.49 24.86
C LYS A 96 9.81 46.75 24.06
#